data_AF-A0AA39DKK6-F1
#
_entry.id   AF-A0AA39DKK6-F1
#
_cell.length_a   1.000
_cell.length_b   1.000
_cell.length_c   1.000
_cell.angle_alpha   90.00
_cell.angle_beta   90.00
_cell.angle_gamma   90.00
#
_symmetry.space_group_name_H-M   'P 1'
#
loop_
_entity.id
_entity.type
_entity.pdbx_description
1 polymer ?
#
loop_
_entity_poly.entity_id
_entity_poly.type
_entity_poly.pdbx_seq_one_letter_code
_entity_poly.pdbx_strand_id
1 'polypeptide(L)'
;MDHFFTPNVEMVVQNRKSGKMNQTTINDAYKKEARERVCMLITRWMYEVAIPFNAVTYPSFQPMIEAIGQHSVSMKGPTLHEVRVTNLKKELTLTKDLMKDRMVEWGKN
;
A
#
# COMPACT_ATOMS: atom_id res chain seq x y z
N MET A 1 -39.47 4.23 34.07
CA MET A 1 -38.99 5.62 33.85
C MET A 1 -37.52 5.52 33.53
N ASP A 2 -37.17 5.62 32.24
CA ASP A 2 -35.78 5.56 31.81
C ASP A 2 -35.10 6.87 32.22
N HIS A 3 -34.19 6.77 33.17
CA HIS A 3 -33.32 7.86 33.57
C HIS A 3 -32.35 8.14 32.42
N PHE A 4 -32.73 9.06 31.53
CA PHE A 4 -31.81 9.61 30.55
C PHE A 4 -30.62 10.21 31.29
N PHE A 5 -29.47 9.57 31.15
CA PHE A 5 -28.19 10.13 31.59
C PHE A 5 -27.94 11.39 30.77
N THR A 6 -28.28 12.55 31.33
CA THR A 6 -27.85 13.84 30.78
C THR A 6 -26.38 14.01 31.10
N PRO A 7 -25.47 14.02 30.11
CA PRO A 7 -24.06 14.24 30.39
C PRO A 7 -23.87 15.64 30.98
N ASN A 8 -23.02 15.75 31.99
CA ASN A 8 -22.66 17.04 32.60
C ASN A 8 -22.20 18.03 31.49
N VAL A 9 -22.84 19.21 31.47
CA VAL A 9 -22.59 20.29 30.50
C VAL A 9 -21.12 20.68 30.44
N GLU A 10 -20.40 20.61 31.56
CA GLU A 10 -18.98 20.92 31.63
C GLU A 10 -18.13 19.92 30.83
N MET A 11 -18.47 18.63 30.82
CA MET A 11 -17.79 17.62 29.99
C MET A 11 -18.05 17.86 28.50
N VAL A 12 -19.27 18.26 28.13
CA VAL A 12 -19.63 18.57 26.74
C VAL A 12 -18.86 19.81 26.26
N VAL A 13 -18.71 20.82 27.11
CA VAL A 13 -17.97 22.06 26.80
C VAL A 13 -16.45 21.80 26.74
N GLN A 14 -15.90 20.95 27.61
CA GLN A 14 -14.50 20.54 27.56
C GLN A 14 -14.18 19.78 26.28
N ASN A 15 -15.02 18.82 25.89
CA ASN A 15 -14.88 18.05 24.64
C ASN A 15 -15.01 18.90 23.37
N ARG A 16 -15.70 20.04 23.43
CA ARG A 16 -15.78 21.01 22.32
C ARG A 16 -14.54 21.91 22.23
N LYS A 17 -13.87 22.20 23.35
CA LYS A 17 -12.68 23.05 23.42
C LYS A 17 -11.40 22.29 23.05
N SER A 18 -11.34 20.99 23.30
CA SER A 18 -10.29 20.10 22.79
C SER A 18 -10.73 19.53 21.43
N GLY A 19 -10.41 20.20 20.32
CA GLY A 19 -10.78 19.80 18.95
C GLY A 19 -10.17 18.46 18.48
N LYS A 20 -10.39 17.36 19.19
CA LYS A 20 -9.97 15.99 18.86
C LYS A 20 -11.02 14.97 19.31
N MET A 21 -12.28 15.17 18.93
CA MET A 21 -13.12 14.03 18.61
C MET A 21 -13.20 13.95 17.09
N ASN A 22 -12.22 13.27 16.49
CA ASN A 22 -12.35 12.87 15.09
C ASN A 22 -13.47 11.84 15.07
N GLN A 23 -14.69 12.27 14.74
CA GLN A 23 -15.80 11.35 14.52
C GLN A 23 -15.39 10.47 13.33
N THR A 24 -14.91 9.26 13.61
CA THR A 24 -14.62 8.27 12.56
C THR A 24 -15.92 7.92 11.90
N THR A 25 -16.06 8.25 10.63
CA THR A 25 -17.26 7.92 9.86
C THR A 25 -17.29 6.41 9.58
N ILE A 26 -18.46 5.84 9.34
CA ILE A 26 -18.61 4.42 8.93
C ILE A 26 -17.72 4.11 7.71
N ASN A 27 -17.55 5.09 6.82
CA ASN A 27 -16.68 4.99 5.66
C ASN A 27 -15.19 4.81 6.03
N ASP A 28 -14.72 5.49 7.07
CA ASP A 28 -13.32 5.38 7.53
C ASP A 28 -13.05 4.02 8.16
N ALA A 29 -14.00 3.50 8.93
CA ALA A 29 -13.93 2.15 9.48
C ALA A 29 -13.88 1.09 8.36
N TYR A 30 -14.76 1.20 7.36
CA TYR A 30 -14.77 0.29 6.21
C TYR A 30 -13.44 0.31 5.44
N LYS A 31 -12.90 1.51 5.15
CA LYS A 31 -11.60 1.66 4.48
C LYS A 31 -10.46 1.06 5.29
N LYS A 32 -10.48 1.23 6.62
CA LYS A 32 -9.48 0.65 7.52
C LYS A 32 -9.51 -0.88 7.49
N GLU A 33 -10.69 -1.48 7.59
CA GLU A 33 -10.85 -2.94 7.50
C GLU A 33 -10.44 -3.49 6.14
N ALA A 34 -10.79 -2.80 5.04
CA ALA A 34 -10.38 -3.20 3.71
C ALA A 34 -8.85 -3.18 3.56
N ARG A 35 -8.20 -2.13 4.07
CA ARG A 35 -6.74 -2.03 4.11
C ARG A 35 -6.12 -3.16 4.94
N GLU A 36 -6.66 -3.41 6.13
CA GLU A 36 -6.15 -4.45 7.03
C GLU A 36 -6.20 -5.84 6.38
N ARG A 37 -7.31 -6.18 5.70
CA ARG A 37 -7.42 -7.43 4.93
C ARG A 37 -6.36 -7.54 3.83
N VAL A 38 -6.16 -6.48 3.05
CA VAL A 38 -5.15 -6.46 1.98
C VAL A 38 -3.73 -6.62 2.56
N CYS A 39 -3.40 -5.87 3.61
CA CYS A 39 -2.10 -5.97 4.27
C CYS A 39 -1.84 -7.38 4.82
N MET A 40 -2.83 -8.01 5.46
CA MET A 40 -2.70 -9.37 5.98
C MET A 40 -2.46 -10.40 4.87
N LEU A 41 -3.13 -10.27 3.72
CA LEU A 41 -2.90 -11.15 2.56
C LEU A 41 -1.50 -10.97 1.97
N ILE A 42 -1.01 -9.73 1.86
CA ILE A 42 0.37 -9.45 1.43
C ILE A 42 1.37 -10.09 2.41
N THR A 43 1.20 -9.87 3.72
CA THR A 43 2.08 -10.45 4.75
C THR A 43 2.06 -11.98 4.71
N ARG A 44 0.89 -12.60 4.53
CA ARG A 44 0.73 -14.04 4.37
C ARG A 44 1.53 -14.56 3.17
N TRP A 45 1.37 -13.94 2.01
CA TRP A 45 2.10 -14.31 0.80
C TRP A 45 3.62 -14.19 1.00
N MET A 46 4.08 -13.07 1.56
CA MET A 46 5.50 -12.86 1.87
C MET A 46 6.06 -13.94 2.80
N TYR A 47 5.30 -14.33 3.83
CA TYR A 47 5.69 -15.40 4.76
C TYR A 47 5.79 -16.76 4.05
N GLU A 48 4.80 -17.11 3.21
CA GLU A 48 4.75 -18.39 2.49
C GLU A 48 5.91 -18.57 1.51
N VAL A 49 6.36 -17.49 0.85
CA VAL A 49 7.46 -17.53 -0.12
C VAL A 49 8.79 -16.98 0.43
N ALA A 50 8.89 -16.80 1.75
CA ALA A 50 10.08 -16.31 2.45
C ALA A 50 10.65 -14.99 1.87
N ILE A 51 9.79 -14.07 1.46
CA ILE A 51 10.19 -12.71 1.04
C ILE A 51 10.57 -11.91 2.31
N PRO A 52 11.76 -11.31 2.37
CA PRO A 52 12.15 -10.41 3.45
C PRO A 52 11.14 -9.27 3.66
N PHE A 53 10.73 -9.01 4.92
CA PHE A 53 9.70 -8.00 5.21
C PHE A 53 10.13 -6.58 4.85
N ASN A 54 11.43 -6.29 4.81
CA ASN A 54 11.95 -5.01 4.33
C ASN A 54 11.67 -4.77 2.83
N ALA A 55 11.21 -5.77 2.06
CA ALA A 55 10.82 -5.58 0.66
C ALA A 55 9.73 -4.50 0.48
N VAL A 56 8.87 -4.29 1.48
CA VAL A 56 7.83 -3.24 1.44
C VAL A 56 8.37 -1.82 1.50
N THR A 57 9.63 -1.63 1.92
CA THR A 57 10.28 -0.32 2.00
C THR A 57 10.95 0.09 0.69
N TYR A 58 10.97 -0.78 -0.32
CA TYR A 58 11.57 -0.46 -1.61
C TYR A 58 10.64 0.48 -2.39
N PRO A 59 11.18 1.51 -3.08
CA PRO A 59 10.37 2.48 -3.84
C PRO A 59 9.46 1.85 -4.90
N SER A 60 9.77 0.65 -5.39
CA SER A 60 8.97 -0.09 -6.36
C SER A 60 7.67 -0.67 -5.78
N PHE A 61 7.54 -0.78 -4.46
CA PHE A 61 6.39 -1.42 -3.83
C PHE A 61 5.09 -0.59 -3.98
N GLN A 62 5.15 0.72 -3.71
CA GLN A 62 3.97 1.58 -3.79
C GLN A 62 3.40 1.69 -5.23
N PRO A 63 4.21 1.91 -6.28
CA PRO A 63 3.72 1.86 -7.67
C PRO A 63 3.07 0.52 -8.05
N MET A 64 3.57 -0.60 -7.54
CA MET A 64 2.94 -1.91 -7.75
C MET A 64 1.53 -1.96 -7.15
N ILE A 65 1.34 -1.48 -5.92
CA ILE A 65 0.02 -1.44 -5.27
C ILE A 65 -0.95 -0.52 -6.02
N GLU A 66 -0.49 0.65 -6.47
CA GLU A 66 -1.29 1.59 -7.25
C GLU A 66 -1.75 1.00 -8.58
N ALA A 67 -0.84 0.35 -9.31
CA ALA A 67 -1.16 -0.32 -10.56
C ALA A 67 -2.19 -1.45 -10.37
N ILE A 68 -2.06 -2.25 -9.30
CA ILE A 68 -3.05 -3.28 -8.95
C ILE A 68 -4.42 -2.64 -8.65
N GLY A 69 -4.44 -1.56 -7.86
CA GLY A 69 -5.68 -0.86 -7.51
C GLY A 69 -6.42 -0.26 -8.70
N GLN A 70 -5.68 0.19 -9.73
CA GLN A 70 -6.26 0.72 -10.97
C GLN A 70 -6.85 -0.38 -11.87
N HIS A 71 -6.32 -1.60 -11.84
CA HIS A 71 -6.63 -2.65 -12.82
C HIS A 71 -7.96 -3.40 -12.59
N SER A 72 -8.74 -3.01 -11.56
CA SER A 72 -10.04 -3.57 -11.12
C SER A 72 -9.99 -4.88 -10.31
N VAL A 73 -11.11 -5.20 -9.65
CA VAL A 73 -11.32 -6.36 -8.74
C VAL A 73 -11.09 -7.72 -9.41
N SER A 74 -11.02 -7.80 -10.74
CA SER A 74 -10.92 -9.06 -11.49
C SER A 74 -9.53 -9.35 -12.08
N MET A 75 -8.52 -8.54 -11.73
CA MET A 75 -7.15 -8.74 -12.22
C MET A 75 -6.58 -10.09 -11.75
N LYS A 76 -6.11 -10.90 -12.69
CA LYS A 76 -5.36 -12.12 -12.40
C LYS A 76 -3.90 -11.75 -12.15
N GLY A 77 -3.29 -12.36 -11.13
CA GLY A 77 -1.85 -12.27 -10.93
C GLY A 77 -1.07 -12.75 -12.15
N PRO A 78 0.17 -12.28 -12.34
CA PRO A 78 1.00 -12.66 -13.48
C PRO A 78 1.37 -14.15 -13.40
N THR A 79 1.47 -14.79 -14.56
CA THR A 79 1.96 -16.16 -14.69
C THR A 79 3.48 -16.23 -14.57
N LEU A 80 4.02 -17.41 -14.23
CA LEU A 80 5.47 -17.62 -14.17
C LEU A 80 6.17 -17.29 -15.50
N HIS A 81 5.54 -17.63 -16.63
CA HIS A 81 6.09 -17.32 -17.95
C HIS A 81 6.15 -15.81 -18.20
N GLU A 82 5.09 -15.06 -17.87
CA GLU A 82 5.07 -13.60 -18.01
C GLU A 82 6.15 -12.95 -17.15
N VAL A 83 6.31 -13.38 -15.90
CA VAL A 83 7.35 -12.83 -15.01
C VAL A 83 8.75 -13.14 -15.56
N ARG A 84 9.05 -14.42 -15.82
CA ARG A 84 10.42 -14.87 -16.14
C ARG A 84 10.87 -14.49 -17.54
N VAL A 85 9.95 -14.42 -18.51
CA VAL A 85 10.29 -14.20 -19.92
C VAL A 85 9.98 -12.78 -20.33
N THR A 86 8.71 -12.38 -20.26
CA THR A 86 8.27 -11.11 -20.84
C THR A 86 8.69 -9.92 -19.99
N ASN A 87 8.35 -9.95 -18.70
CA ASN A 87 8.54 -8.81 -17.80
C ASN A 87 10.02 -8.64 -17.45
N LEU A 88 10.73 -9.74 -17.15
CA LEU A 88 12.17 -9.67 -16.89
C LEU A 88 12.98 -9.12 -18.09
N LYS A 89 12.60 -9.46 -19.33
CA LYS A 89 13.25 -8.87 -20.52
C LYS A 89 12.99 -7.36 -20.62
N LYS A 90 11.76 -6.91 -20.32
CA LYS A 90 11.41 -5.48 -20.32
C LYS A 90 12.21 -4.71 -19.26
N GLU A 91 12.28 -5.23 -18.03
CA GLU A 91 13.08 -4.63 -16.95
C GLU A 91 14.58 -4.58 -17.28
N LEU A 92 15.11 -5.63 -17.93
CA LEU A 92 16.51 -5.65 -18.37
C LEU A 92 16.79 -4.57 -19.41
N THR A 93 15.91 -4.41 -20.40
CA THR A 93 16.03 -3.36 -21.42
C THR A 93 15.94 -1.97 -20.80
N LEU A 94 14.94 -1.75 -19.94
CA LEU A 94 14.78 -0.48 -19.21
C LEU A 94 16.04 -0.13 -18.41
N THR A 95 16.58 -1.10 -17.67
CA THR A 95 17.80 -0.91 -16.88
C THR A 95 18.99 -0.57 -17.79
N LYS A 96 19.16 -1.28 -18.90
CA LYS A 96 20.23 -0.98 -19.87
C LYS A 96 20.09 0.43 -20.42
N ASP A 97 18.88 0.84 -20.78
CA ASP A 97 18.60 2.16 -21.33
C ASP A 97 18.93 3.27 -20.32
N LEU A 98 18.54 3.09 -19.05
CA LEU A 98 18.88 4.02 -17.97
C LEU A 98 20.40 4.10 -17.69
N MET A 99 21.15 3.06 -18.03
CA MET A 99 22.60 3.00 -17.82
C MET A 99 23.40 3.47 -19.04
N LYS A 100 22.79 3.66 -20.22
CA LYS A 100 23.49 4.01 -21.46
C LYS A 100 24.41 5.22 -21.31
N ASP A 101 23.91 6.29 -20.73
CA ASP A 101 24.68 7.54 -20.58
C ASP A 101 25.89 7.32 -19.66
N ARG A 102 25.72 6.58 -18.55
CA ARG A 102 26.82 6.25 -17.61
C ARG A 102 27.85 5.31 -18.22
N MET A 103 27.41 4.34 -19.03
CA MET A 103 28.31 3.41 -19.73
C MET A 103 29.18 4.13 -20.77
N VAL A 104 28.63 5.14 -21.44
CA VAL A 104 29.38 5.99 -22.37
C VAL A 104 30.45 6.82 -21.65
N GLU A 105 30.16 7.31 -20.43
CA GLU A 105 31.17 8.00 -19.61
C GLU A 105 32.27 7.05 -19.11
N TRP A 106 31.92 5.84 -18.65
CA TRP A 106 32.89 4.87 -18.14
C TRP A 106 33.84 4.32 -19.22
N GLY A 107 33.41 4.25 -20.48
CA GLY A 107 34.26 3.81 -21.60
C GLY A 107 35.24 4.86 -22.13
N LYS A 108 35.21 6.09 -21.59
CA LYS A 108 36.13 7.19 -21.98
C LYS A 108 37.36 7.31 -21.08
N ASN A 109 37.41 6.57 -19.96
CA ASN A 109 38.56 6.47 -19.05
C ASN A 109 39.28 5.13 -19.24
#